data_AF-A0A1I5DGH6-F1
#
_entry.id   AF-A0A1I5DGH6-F1
#
_cell.length_a   1.000
_cell.length_b   1.000
_cell.length_c   1.000
_cell.angle_alpha   90.00
_cell.angle_beta   90.00
_cell.angle_gamma   90.00
#
_symmetry.space_group_name_H-M   'P 1'
#
loop_
_entity.id
_entity.type
_entity.pdbx_description
1 polymer ?
#
loop_
_entity_poly.entity_id
_entity_poly.type
_entity_poly.pdbx_seq_one_letter_code
_entity_poly.pdbx_strand_id
1 'polypeptide(L)'
;MRPVDYKGDGARLLKLGFGFGEIDFSVAPSLTSSPTTQATVGTNVVLLETIPEIIAKKIYHRGDRIAPRDIFDIAASSEKHAESIVRELAVYRDNVSNTLAAIDRLKPDFVKAVINQLSIKEPYRPIANVALERTKDLLRAI
;
A
#
# COMPACT_ATOMS: atom_id res chain seq x y z
N MET A 1 -17.34 -6.63 -23.46
CA MET A 1 -17.10 -5.40 -22.65
C MET A 1 -16.06 -4.56 -23.38
N ARG A 2 -16.24 -3.23 -23.52
CA ARG A 2 -15.26 -2.33 -24.16
C ARG A 2 -14.94 -1.14 -23.23
N PRO A 3 -13.68 -0.70 -23.12
CA PRO A 3 -13.33 0.51 -22.37
C PRO A 3 -13.99 1.74 -22.99
N VAL A 4 -14.34 2.72 -22.15
CA VAL A 4 -14.84 4.04 -22.57
C VAL A 4 -13.74 5.10 -22.55
N ASP A 5 -12.64 4.84 -21.84
CA ASP A 5 -11.46 5.70 -21.76
C ASP A 5 -10.19 4.84 -21.54
N TYR A 6 -9.03 5.37 -21.93
CA TYR A 6 -7.73 4.78 -21.62
C TYR A 6 -6.66 5.85 -21.39
N LYS A 7 -5.74 5.56 -20.46
CA LYS A 7 -4.56 6.41 -20.18
C LYS A 7 -3.36 5.52 -19.89
N GLY A 8 -2.23 5.76 -20.51
CA GLY A 8 -1.02 4.96 -20.25
C GLY A 8 0.27 5.70 -20.58
N ASP A 9 1.38 5.17 -20.08
CA ASP A 9 2.73 5.67 -20.39
C ASP A 9 3.38 4.89 -21.55
N GLY A 10 2.66 3.92 -22.12
CA GLY A 10 3.11 3.08 -23.23
C GLY A 10 4.06 1.94 -22.84
N ALA A 11 4.38 1.77 -21.55
CA ALA A 11 5.35 0.76 -21.11
C ALA A 11 5.03 0.08 -19.78
N ARG A 12 4.74 0.85 -18.72
CA ARG A 12 4.65 0.34 -17.33
C ARG A 12 3.27 0.50 -16.72
N LEU A 13 2.44 1.37 -17.29
CA LEU A 13 1.11 1.69 -16.78
C LEU A 13 0.09 1.79 -17.92
N LEU A 14 -1.03 1.10 -17.74
CA LEU A 14 -2.24 1.27 -18.55
C LEU A 14 -3.45 1.30 -17.63
N LYS A 15 -4.19 2.39 -17.65
CA LYS A 15 -5.49 2.56 -17.00
C LYS A 15 -6.59 2.45 -18.05
N LEU A 16 -7.58 1.60 -17.81
CA LEU A 16 -8.80 1.47 -18.61
C LEU A 16 -10.01 1.91 -17.79
N GLY A 17 -10.78 2.86 -18.32
CA GLY A 17 -12.02 3.33 -17.72
C GLY A 17 -13.24 2.59 -18.28
N PHE A 18 -14.17 2.24 -17.40
CA PHE A 18 -15.47 1.65 -17.72
C PHE A 18 -16.59 2.42 -17.00
N GLY A 19 -17.83 2.30 -17.48
CA GLY A 19 -18.97 2.97 -16.84
C GLY A 19 -19.25 2.53 -15.39
N PHE A 20 -18.65 1.43 -14.93
CA PHE A 20 -18.79 0.89 -13.57
C PHE A 20 -17.50 0.97 -12.74
N GLY A 21 -16.39 1.51 -13.29
CA GLY A 21 -15.12 1.60 -12.57
C GLY A 21 -13.89 1.64 -13.47
N GLU A 22 -12.72 1.52 -12.85
CA GLU A 22 -11.42 1.60 -13.52
C GLU A 22 -10.62 0.31 -13.29
N ILE A 23 -9.79 -0.07 -14.27
CA ILE A 23 -8.81 -1.15 -14.15
C ILE A 23 -7.43 -0.58 -14.46
N ASP A 24 -6.50 -0.74 -13.53
CA ASP A 24 -5.10 -0.35 -13.67
C ASP A 24 -4.23 -1.58 -13.89
N PHE A 25 -3.47 -1.58 -14.99
CA PHE A 25 -2.41 -2.52 -15.29
C PHE A 25 -1.08 -1.86 -14.99
N SER A 26 -0.30 -2.47 -14.08
CA SER A 26 1.04 -2.00 -13.73
C SER A 26 2.05 -3.12 -13.89
N VAL A 27 3.16 -2.84 -14.57
CA VAL A 27 4.28 -3.76 -14.71
C VAL A 27 5.37 -3.37 -13.71
N ALA A 28 5.57 -4.21 -12.69
CA ALA A 28 6.62 -4.04 -11.70
C ALA A 28 7.14 -5.42 -11.27
N PRO A 29 8.46 -5.57 -11.01
CA PRO A 29 9.02 -6.80 -10.50
C PRO A 29 8.46 -7.11 -9.09
N SER A 30 8.51 -8.38 -8.72
CA SER A 30 8.27 -8.79 -7.33
C SER A 30 9.41 -8.32 -6.43
N LEU A 31 9.07 -7.86 -5.22
CA LEU A 31 10.03 -7.32 -4.26
C LEU A 31 10.26 -8.22 -3.05
N THR A 32 9.42 -9.23 -2.84
CA THR A 32 9.47 -10.12 -1.67
C THR A 32 9.69 -11.58 -2.06
N SER A 33 10.09 -12.38 -1.08
CA SER A 33 10.38 -13.81 -1.27
C SER A 33 9.14 -14.65 -1.60
N SER A 34 7.95 -14.19 -1.22
CA SER A 34 6.65 -14.83 -1.49
C SER A 34 5.64 -13.79 -1.94
N PRO A 35 5.70 -13.36 -3.22
CA PRO A 35 5.03 -12.14 -3.67
C PRO A 35 3.53 -12.30 -3.88
N THR A 36 3.04 -13.52 -4.13
CA THR A 36 1.63 -13.77 -4.41
C THR A 36 1.10 -15.00 -3.68
N THR A 37 -0.19 -15.00 -3.38
CA THR A 37 -0.98 -16.16 -2.96
C THR A 37 -2.14 -16.40 -3.95
N GLN A 38 -2.67 -17.61 -4.01
CA GLN A 38 -3.86 -17.88 -4.80
C GLN A 38 -5.11 -17.34 -4.07
N ALA A 39 -5.99 -16.69 -4.83
CA ALA A 39 -7.28 -16.24 -4.36
C ALA A 39 -8.36 -16.56 -5.41
N THR A 40 -9.58 -16.80 -4.95
CA THR A 40 -10.73 -17.00 -5.84
C THR A 40 -11.50 -15.70 -5.97
N VAL A 41 -11.64 -15.18 -7.19
CA VAL A 41 -12.45 -14.02 -7.52
C VAL A 41 -13.55 -14.46 -8.49
N GLY A 42 -14.79 -14.52 -7.99
CA GLY A 42 -15.89 -15.14 -8.71
C GLY A 42 -15.63 -16.63 -8.93
N THR A 43 -15.56 -17.05 -10.19
CA THR A 43 -15.23 -18.44 -10.58
C THR A 43 -13.76 -18.62 -10.98
N ASN A 44 -12.94 -17.57 -10.91
CA ASN A 44 -11.57 -17.60 -11.40
C ASN A 44 -10.58 -17.68 -10.24
N VAL A 45 -9.56 -18.53 -10.39
CA VAL A 45 -8.38 -18.52 -9.52
C VAL A 45 -7.38 -17.50 -10.06
N VAL A 46 -6.96 -16.57 -9.21
CA VAL A 46 -6.01 -15.51 -9.54
C VAL A 46 -4.84 -15.51 -8.56
N LEU A 47 -3.71 -14.98 -8.99
CA LEU A 47 -2.59 -14.66 -8.10
C LEU A 47 -2.80 -13.26 -7.52
N LEU A 48 -3.04 -13.19 -6.21
CA LEU A 48 -3.18 -11.95 -5.46
C LEU A 48 -1.87 -11.66 -4.76
N GLU A 49 -1.38 -10.42 -4.84
CA GLU A 49 -0.18 -10.03 -4.10
C GLU A 49 -0.37 -10.21 -2.59
N THR A 50 0.69 -10.68 -1.92
CA THR A 50 0.69 -10.80 -0.46
C THR A 50 0.77 -9.42 0.18
N ILE A 51 0.32 -9.31 1.43
CA ILE A 51 0.40 -8.05 2.17
C ILE A 51 1.85 -7.50 2.25
N PRO A 52 2.89 -8.32 2.54
CA PRO A 52 4.26 -7.85 2.49
C PRO A 52 4.68 -7.31 1.11
N GLU A 53 4.27 -7.95 0.02
CA GLU A 53 4.55 -7.48 -1.34
C GLU A 53 3.93 -6.10 -1.62
N ILE A 54 2.66 -5.93 -1.28
CA ILE A 54 1.93 -4.67 -1.45
C ILE A 54 2.62 -3.54 -0.66
N ILE A 55 2.98 -3.79 0.60
CA ILE A 55 3.67 -2.81 1.43
C ILE A 55 5.07 -2.52 0.90
N ALA A 56 5.83 -3.55 0.51
CA ALA A 56 7.16 -3.38 -0.08
C ALA A 56 7.13 -2.48 -1.32
N LYS A 57 6.16 -2.70 -2.22
CA LYS A 57 5.98 -1.85 -3.41
C LYS A 57 5.64 -0.41 -3.07
N LYS A 58 4.80 -0.17 -2.06
CA LYS A 58 4.51 1.20 -1.58
C LYS A 58 5.77 1.91 -1.10
N ILE A 59 6.55 1.25 -0.24
CA ILE A 59 7.80 1.79 0.30
C ILE A 59 8.83 2.02 -0.81
N TYR A 60 9.05 1.02 -1.67
CA TYR A 60 10.07 1.06 -2.71
C TYR A 60 9.78 2.12 -3.78
N HIS A 61 8.53 2.23 -4.25
CA HIS A 61 8.19 3.12 -5.37
C HIS A 61 7.66 4.51 -4.96
N ARG A 62 7.15 4.66 -3.73
CA ARG A 62 6.43 5.87 -3.30
C ARG A 62 6.77 6.32 -1.88
N GLY A 63 7.71 5.67 -1.20
CA GLY A 63 8.05 5.98 0.19
C GLY A 63 8.43 7.45 0.43
N ASP A 64 9.18 8.04 -0.50
CA ASP A 64 9.61 9.45 -0.48
C ASP A 64 8.46 10.47 -0.64
N ARG A 65 7.30 10.02 -1.11
CA ARG A 65 6.08 10.80 -1.36
C ARG A 65 4.84 10.13 -0.79
N ILE A 66 5.00 9.45 0.33
CA ILE A 66 3.96 8.63 0.96
C ILE A 66 2.69 9.44 1.27
N ALA A 67 1.52 8.89 0.94
CA ALA A 67 0.24 9.55 1.19
C ALA A 67 -0.37 9.11 2.54
N PRO A 68 -1.26 9.92 3.17
CA PRO A 68 -1.98 9.51 4.38
C PRO A 68 -2.71 8.16 4.27
N ARG A 69 -3.22 7.81 3.08
CA ARG A 69 -3.82 6.49 2.83
C ARG A 69 -2.80 5.36 2.93
N ASP A 70 -1.58 5.56 2.44
CA ASP A 70 -0.51 4.56 2.54
C ASP A 70 -0.11 4.34 4.00
N ILE A 71 -0.06 5.41 4.81
CA ILE A 71 0.16 5.34 6.26
C ILE A 71 -0.93 4.49 6.91
N PHE A 72 -2.20 4.74 6.60
CA PHE A 72 -3.29 3.91 7.12
C PHE A 72 -3.17 2.44 6.68
N ASP A 73 -2.91 2.19 5.39
CA ASP A 73 -2.79 0.83 4.86
C ASP A 73 -1.64 0.05 5.52
N ILE A 74 -0.49 0.69 5.77
CA ILE A 74 0.64 0.08 6.49
C ILE A 74 0.24 -0.22 7.94
N ALA A 75 -0.33 0.75 8.64
CA ALA A 75 -0.78 0.57 10.02
C ALA A 75 -1.82 -0.55 10.15
N ALA A 76 -2.80 -0.60 9.26
CA ALA A 76 -3.84 -1.64 9.26
C ALA A 76 -3.26 -3.02 8.92
N SER A 77 -2.35 -3.08 7.96
CA SER A 77 -1.66 -4.32 7.58
C SER A 77 -0.81 -4.89 8.71
N SER A 78 -0.21 -4.01 9.53
CA SER A 78 0.64 -4.42 10.65
C SER A 78 -0.11 -5.23 11.73
N GLU A 79 -1.45 -5.16 11.80
CA GLU A 79 -2.22 -5.94 12.79
C GLU A 79 -1.99 -7.44 12.73
N LYS A 80 -1.76 -7.96 11.53
CA LYS A 80 -1.61 -9.41 11.30
C LYS A 80 -0.32 -9.76 10.56
N HIS A 81 0.38 -8.76 10.01
CA HIS A 81 1.50 -8.98 9.11
C HIS A 81 2.77 -8.23 9.52
N ALA A 82 2.84 -7.67 10.75
CA ALA A 82 4.00 -6.90 11.20
C ALA A 82 5.33 -7.64 10.99
N GLU A 83 5.46 -8.87 11.51
CA GLU A 83 6.70 -9.65 11.41
C GLU A 83 7.09 -9.94 9.96
N SER A 84 6.13 -10.30 9.11
CA SER A 84 6.41 -10.54 7.69
C SER A 84 6.78 -9.27 6.94
N ILE A 85 6.14 -8.14 7.25
CA ILE A 85 6.48 -6.86 6.63
C ILE A 85 7.91 -6.45 7.03
N VAL A 86 8.25 -6.52 8.33
CA VAL A 86 9.59 -6.18 8.83
C VAL A 86 10.66 -7.07 8.17
N ARG A 87 10.41 -8.38 8.09
CA ARG A 87 11.35 -9.32 7.46
C ARG A 87 11.59 -8.99 5.98
N GLU A 88 10.53 -8.83 5.18
CA GLU A 88 10.70 -8.58 3.75
C GLU A 88 11.25 -7.17 3.46
N LEU A 89 10.95 -6.18 4.30
CA LEU A 89 11.50 -4.83 4.16
C LEU A 89 12.96 -4.71 4.62
N ALA A 90 13.54 -5.75 5.21
CA ALA A 90 14.87 -5.68 5.80
C ALA A 90 16.00 -5.39 4.80
N VAL A 91 15.78 -5.73 3.53
CA VAL A 91 16.73 -5.45 2.44
C VAL A 91 16.54 -4.06 1.81
N TYR A 92 15.50 -3.32 2.21
CA TYR A 92 15.12 -2.01 1.66
C TYR A 92 15.28 -0.88 2.70
N ARG A 93 16.32 -0.95 3.55
CA ARG A 93 16.55 0.00 4.68
C ARG A 93 16.55 1.47 4.23
N ASP A 94 17.18 1.77 3.10
CA ASP A 94 17.25 3.15 2.58
C ASP A 94 15.88 3.68 2.17
N ASN A 95 15.05 2.86 1.51
CA ASN A 95 13.67 3.22 1.18
C ASN A 95 12.84 3.44 2.44
N VAL A 96 13.04 2.61 3.47
CA VAL A 96 12.35 2.76 4.76
C VAL A 96 12.78 4.04 5.48
N SER A 97 14.08 4.34 5.52
CA SER A 97 14.62 5.58 6.09
C SER A 97 14.06 6.82 5.36
N ASN A 98 14.06 6.81 4.03
CA ASN A 98 13.46 7.87 3.22
C ASN A 98 11.96 8.02 3.46
N THR A 99 11.25 6.91 3.67
CA THR A 99 9.83 6.93 4.02
C THR A 99 9.60 7.57 5.38
N LEU A 100 10.38 7.19 6.41
CA LEU A 100 10.29 7.81 7.73
C LEU A 100 10.54 9.32 7.65
N ALA A 101 11.56 9.75 6.92
CA ALA A 101 11.85 11.16 6.68
C ALA A 101 10.70 11.89 5.95
N ALA A 102 10.03 11.23 5.01
CA ALA A 102 8.85 11.78 4.34
C ALA A 102 7.65 11.90 5.30
N ILE A 103 7.40 10.88 6.14
CA ILE A 103 6.35 10.91 7.16
C ILE A 103 6.59 12.06 8.15
N ASP A 104 7.84 12.28 8.59
CA ASP A 104 8.18 13.33 9.56
C ASP A 104 7.96 14.75 9.03
N ARG A 105 7.87 14.94 7.70
CA ARG A 105 7.54 16.22 7.09
C ARG A 105 6.02 16.49 7.04
N LEU A 106 5.18 15.49 7.28
CA LEU A 106 3.73 15.63 7.26
C LEU A 106 3.23 16.25 8.57
N LYS A 107 2.21 17.10 8.49
CA LYS A 107 1.52 17.62 9.67
C LYS A 107 0.60 16.52 10.24
N PRO A 108 0.77 16.07 11.50
CA PRO A 108 -0.02 14.97 12.06
C PRO A 108 -1.54 15.19 11.97
N ASP A 109 -2.01 16.41 12.25
CA ASP A 109 -3.45 16.75 12.17
C ASP A 109 -4.00 16.62 10.76
N PHE A 110 -3.21 17.00 9.74
CA PHE A 110 -3.59 16.83 8.34
C PHE A 110 -3.71 15.35 7.98
N VAL A 111 -2.72 14.53 8.37
CA VAL A 111 -2.75 13.09 8.12
C VAL A 111 -3.99 12.46 8.75
N LYS A 112 -4.26 12.78 10.02
CA LYS A 112 -5.44 12.29 10.74
C LYS A 112 -6.76 12.72 10.07
N ALA A 113 -6.85 13.99 9.65
CA ALA A 113 -8.04 14.51 8.97
C ALA A 113 -8.31 13.76 7.64
N VAL A 114 -7.26 13.50 6.84
CA VAL A 114 -7.40 12.73 5.59
C VAL A 114 -7.78 11.28 5.85
N ILE A 115 -7.15 10.62 6.83
CA ILE A 115 -7.47 9.22 7.18
C ILE A 115 -8.92 9.09 7.64
N ASN A 116 -9.43 10.05 8.41
CA ASN A 116 -10.83 10.02 8.88
C ASN A 116 -11.87 10.20 7.77
N GLN A 117 -11.46 10.64 6.58
CA GLN A 117 -12.34 10.72 5.40
C GLN A 117 -12.36 9.42 4.58
N LEU A 118 -11.50 8.44 4.92
CA LEU A 118 -11.48 7.15 4.23
C LEU A 118 -12.71 6.31 4.58
N SER A 119 -13.22 5.57 3.61
CA SER A 119 -14.23 4.54 3.83
C SER A 119 -13.61 3.31 4.51
N ILE A 120 -13.45 3.37 5.83
CA ILE A 120 -12.80 2.32 6.63
C ILE A 120 -13.84 1.30 7.11
N LYS A 121 -13.54 0.00 6.93
CA LYS A 121 -14.35 -1.09 7.49
C LYS A 121 -14.30 -1.07 9.02
N GLU A 122 -15.42 -1.37 9.68
CA GLU A 122 -15.58 -1.27 11.14
C GLU A 122 -14.40 -1.84 11.97
N PRO A 123 -13.87 -3.05 11.67
CA PRO A 123 -12.77 -3.61 12.49
C PRO A 123 -11.50 -2.76 12.48
N TYR A 124 -11.26 -1.99 11.41
CA TYR A 124 -10.06 -1.18 11.24
C TYR A 124 -10.25 0.29 11.64
N ARG A 125 -11.47 0.71 12.00
CA ARG A 125 -11.73 2.11 12.41
C ARG A 125 -10.88 2.57 13.59
N PRO A 126 -10.65 1.77 14.65
CA PRO A 126 -9.80 2.21 15.76
C PRO A 126 -8.37 2.56 15.34
N ILE A 127 -7.87 1.95 14.25
CA ILE A 127 -6.50 2.16 13.75
C ILE A 127 -6.33 3.57 13.20
N ALA A 128 -7.38 4.21 12.67
CA ALA A 128 -7.31 5.56 12.11
C ALA A 128 -6.67 6.56 13.08
N ASN A 129 -6.96 6.44 14.38
CA ASN A 129 -6.46 7.34 15.41
C ASN A 129 -4.98 7.13 15.76
N VAL A 130 -4.44 5.94 15.48
CA VAL A 130 -3.06 5.54 15.83
C VAL A 130 -2.21 5.21 14.61
N ALA A 131 -2.72 5.45 13.40
CA ALA A 131 -2.10 4.99 12.15
C ALA A 131 -0.70 5.57 11.94
N LEU A 132 -0.50 6.84 12.29
CA LEU A 132 0.79 7.52 12.14
C LEU A 132 1.86 6.89 13.03
N GLU A 133 1.60 6.81 14.33
CA GLU A 133 2.54 6.22 15.30
C GLU A 133 2.80 4.75 14.99
N ARG A 134 1.74 3.97 14.75
CA ARG A 134 1.87 2.54 14.42
C ARG A 134 2.72 2.29 13.17
N THR A 135 2.59 3.14 12.15
CA THR A 135 3.43 3.07 10.94
C THR A 135 4.88 3.38 11.28
N LYS A 136 5.14 4.42 12.05
CA LYS A 136 6.51 4.78 12.46
C LYS A 136 7.16 3.68 13.28
N ASP A 137 6.43 3.09 14.23
CA ASP A 137 6.94 2.02 15.08
C ASP A 137 7.28 0.78 14.26
N LEU A 138 6.41 0.38 13.32
CA LEU A 138 6.69 -0.72 12.40
C LEU A 138 7.94 -0.45 11.55
N LEU A 139 8.05 0.75 10.99
CA LEU A 139 9.18 1.11 10.12
C LEU A 139 10.49 1.29 10.87
N ARG A 140 10.46 1.66 12.15
CA ARG A 140 11.66 1.76 13.02
C ARG A 140 12.16 0.41 13.52
N ALA A 141 11.35 -0.64 13.43
CA ALA A 141 11.77 -2.01 13.73
C ALA A 141 12.61 -2.65 12.61
N ILE A 142 12.81 -1.92 11.50
CA ILE A 142 13.60 -2.27 10.33
C ILE A 142 14.91 -1.47 10.39
#